data_AF-A0A7S3UT48-F1
#
_entry.id   AF-A0A7S3UT48-F1
#
_cell.length_a   1.000
_cell.length_b   1.000
_cell.length_c   1.000
_cell.angle_alpha   90.00
_cell.angle_beta   90.00
_cell.angle_gamma   90.00
#
_symmetry.space_group_name_H-M   'P 1'
#
loop_
_entity.id
_entity.type
_entity.pdbx_description
1 polymer ?
#
loop_
_entity_poly.entity_id
_entity_poly.type
_entity_poly.pdbx_seq_one_letter_code
_entity_poly.pdbx_strand_id
1 'polypeptide(L)'
;MGSSPEPAAGETPRPQQQQQVDRPSPTVSPAVNDLESDRASYLDWNQKWHQEDVQEDQEGEALDSQSRLKNGIISSSQQVLHNLQHDDEVNIFPPSVTDDESSGNQTTHMPQSYSESSSPGKTSSNGESQKDDEANMQVVEEVSSLSHAFPFSSTEEVRELPADIILGSPTHHGVTISLLIKGHIDAAEVWTSLDSQKWTKTDSIGPLEPDEVHEITLEGMETNMRYKYLFHFEIDSMPYWTPEYSFHTQRSRSSEFTFAITADSHLGTESHCNPARWKQTLQNVYNDKPDFWISLGDDFRVSKIDGEATLEAIEEVVKTQFPYLSIVSKTAPFFFVPGNHEYKIGSFQDGTPDNVAIRTANTLVKYLPNPRPGSFYSGNTIQEKYIIQGGLLENWYSWEWGDALFVVLDDYWYSGNLGKASWDVTLGFEQFIWLQKTLESSNANFKLVFHHHVSGSSRGGVEKTKYFEWGGHSTGANGEDTWAFDEKRPGWGGLSIHEILVENGVSIVFQGHDHLFTKQDHIDGIVYVTCPMPGYDPDEFWGGDQDNSLSFEAPNSKLLAPSGHLRVKVAESEIEVRYILSKIEADSPVNGSNGDIAYSFVVHTKK
;
A
#
# COMPACT_ATOMS: atom_id res chain seq x y z
N MET A 1 30.96 74.85 -42.26
CA MET A 1 30.27 75.42 -41.09
C MET A 1 30.18 74.25 -40.10
N GLY A 2 30.88 74.19 -38.96
CA GLY A 2 31.38 75.26 -38.09
C GLY A 2 30.37 75.46 -36.94
N SER A 3 30.69 75.33 -35.65
CA SER A 3 32.00 75.08 -35.00
C SER A 3 31.79 74.50 -33.58
N SER A 4 32.77 73.79 -33.01
CA SER A 4 32.84 73.46 -31.57
C SER A 4 33.14 74.73 -30.72
N PRO A 5 32.89 74.77 -29.37
CA PRO A 5 33.62 73.96 -28.38
C PRO A 5 32.87 73.55 -27.08
N GLU A 6 33.58 72.85 -26.19
CA GLU A 6 33.41 72.75 -24.72
C GLU A 6 33.50 74.15 -24.02
N PRO A 7 33.23 74.37 -22.68
CA PRO A 7 33.46 73.42 -21.57
C PRO A 7 32.64 73.54 -20.23
N ALA A 8 32.96 72.60 -19.32
CA ALA A 8 33.15 72.74 -17.85
C ALA A 8 32.04 73.17 -16.85
N ALA A 9 31.95 72.33 -15.80
CA ALA A 9 31.78 72.63 -14.36
C ALA A 9 30.43 73.15 -13.78
N GLY A 10 29.98 72.50 -12.70
CA GLY A 10 28.83 72.92 -11.89
C GLY A 10 28.51 71.97 -10.71
N GLU A 11 29.26 72.12 -9.62
CA GLU A 11 28.99 71.74 -8.19
C GLU A 11 28.37 70.38 -7.78
N THR A 12 28.81 69.84 -6.64
CA THR A 12 28.29 68.62 -6.01
C THR A 12 27.48 68.91 -4.73
N PRO A 13 26.54 68.03 -4.39
CA PRO A 13 26.48 67.54 -3.00
C PRO A 13 26.86 66.05 -2.85
N ARG A 14 26.92 65.60 -1.59
CA ARG A 14 27.46 64.28 -1.17
C ARG A 14 26.47 63.12 -1.37
N PRO A 15 26.96 61.86 -1.44
CA PRO A 15 26.10 60.69 -1.52
C PRO A 15 25.30 60.46 -0.23
N GLN A 16 24.07 59.94 -0.38
CA GLN A 16 23.38 59.26 0.71
C GLN A 16 23.88 57.82 0.80
N GLN A 17 24.11 57.36 2.02
CA GLN A 17 24.48 55.98 2.31
C GLN A 17 23.26 55.07 2.15
N GLN A 18 23.49 53.81 1.76
CA GLN A 18 22.46 52.77 1.88
C GLN A 18 22.10 52.63 3.37
N GLN A 19 20.86 52.97 3.73
CA GLN A 19 20.32 52.55 5.02
C GLN A 19 19.94 51.08 4.92
N GLN A 20 20.73 50.26 5.61
CA GLN A 20 20.39 48.89 5.94
C GLN A 20 19.13 48.93 6.82
N VAL A 21 18.00 48.45 6.29
CA VAL A 21 16.74 48.35 7.05
C VAL A 21 16.74 46.99 7.74
N ASP A 22 17.01 47.00 9.04
CA ASP A 22 16.96 45.80 9.87
C ASP A 22 15.53 45.22 9.85
N ARG A 23 15.42 43.94 9.49
CA ARG A 23 14.17 43.19 9.64
C ARG A 23 13.96 42.88 11.14
N PRO A 24 12.78 43.11 11.71
CA PRO A 24 12.51 42.69 13.08
C PRO A 24 12.54 41.16 13.18
N SER A 25 13.30 40.63 14.15
CA SER A 25 13.24 39.22 14.51
C SER A 25 11.84 38.85 15.00
N PRO A 26 11.30 37.66 14.68
CA PRO A 26 10.03 37.21 15.23
C PRO A 26 10.15 37.00 16.74
N THR A 27 9.41 37.78 17.53
CA THR A 27 9.29 37.58 18.97
C THR A 27 8.42 36.36 19.25
N VAL A 28 9.01 35.34 19.88
CA VAL A 28 8.30 34.16 20.39
C VAL A 28 7.25 34.60 21.42
N SER A 29 5.99 34.24 21.21
CA SER A 29 4.94 34.38 22.23
C SER A 29 5.07 33.27 23.28
N PRO A 30 4.75 33.53 24.56
CA PRO A 30 4.99 32.58 25.65
C PRO A 30 3.91 31.48 25.74
N ALA A 31 3.80 30.64 24.71
CA ALA A 31 2.86 29.50 24.64
C ALA A 31 3.30 28.27 25.47
N VAL A 32 4.12 28.46 26.51
CA VAL A 32 4.74 27.36 27.28
C VAL A 32 3.77 26.75 28.30
N ASN A 33 2.68 27.46 28.65
CA ASN A 33 1.71 27.00 29.65
C ASN A 33 0.48 26.29 29.04
N ASP A 34 0.20 26.46 27.74
CA ASP A 34 -0.95 25.82 27.11
C ASP A 34 -0.66 24.37 26.68
N LEU A 35 0.61 24.00 26.50
CA LEU A 35 1.02 22.65 26.07
C LEU A 35 0.58 21.52 27.02
N GLU A 36 0.46 21.78 28.33
CA GLU A 36 -0.07 20.77 29.26
C GLU A 36 -1.61 20.65 29.20
N SER A 37 -2.32 21.75 28.96
CA SER A 37 -3.78 21.72 28.72
C SER A 37 -4.13 21.12 27.36
N ASP A 38 -3.37 21.42 26.30
CA ASP A 38 -3.54 20.81 25.00
C ASP A 38 -3.25 19.31 25.08
N ARG A 39 -2.14 18.89 25.70
CA ARG A 39 -1.82 17.47 25.95
C ARG A 39 -2.88 16.75 26.79
N ALA A 40 -3.44 17.41 27.81
CA ALA A 40 -4.53 16.83 28.60
C ALA A 40 -5.83 16.70 27.78
N SER A 41 -6.18 17.71 26.98
CA SER A 41 -7.35 17.66 26.07
C SER A 41 -7.17 16.64 24.95
N TYR A 42 -5.93 16.40 24.53
CA TYR A 42 -5.54 15.41 23.54
C TYR A 42 -5.61 13.98 24.08
N LEU A 43 -5.19 13.76 25.33
CA LEU A 43 -5.37 12.45 25.99
C LEU A 43 -6.85 12.16 26.27
N ASP A 44 -7.63 13.16 26.68
CA ASP A 44 -9.09 13.08 26.81
C ASP A 44 -9.78 12.87 25.45
N TRP A 45 -9.27 13.46 24.36
CA TRP A 45 -9.76 13.21 22.99
C TRP A 45 -9.41 11.80 22.50
N ASN A 46 -8.17 11.34 22.65
CA ASN A 46 -7.80 9.98 22.25
C ASN A 46 -8.56 8.94 23.09
N GLN A 47 -8.83 9.22 24.37
CA GLN A 47 -9.73 8.39 25.18
C GLN A 47 -11.20 8.46 24.74
N LYS A 48 -11.68 9.57 24.16
CA LYS A 48 -13.06 9.72 23.65
C LYS A 48 -13.24 9.10 22.28
N TRP A 49 -12.29 9.27 21.38
CA TRP A 49 -12.30 8.62 20.08
C TRP A 49 -12.13 7.10 20.25
N HIS A 50 -11.25 6.65 21.15
CA HIS A 50 -11.28 5.26 21.61
C HIS A 50 -12.60 4.86 22.29
N GLN A 51 -13.36 5.75 22.95
CA GLN A 51 -14.67 5.40 23.52
C GLN A 51 -15.78 5.32 22.46
N GLU A 52 -15.72 6.11 21.40
CA GLU A 52 -16.64 6.02 20.25
C GLU A 52 -16.37 4.71 19.49
N ASP A 53 -15.10 4.43 19.14
CA ASP A 53 -14.65 3.16 18.57
C ASP A 53 -14.96 1.94 19.47
N VAL A 54 -14.66 2.02 20.77
CA VAL A 54 -14.94 0.92 21.73
C VAL A 54 -16.44 0.82 22.01
N GLN A 55 -17.25 1.84 21.75
CA GLN A 55 -18.70 1.71 21.77
C GLN A 55 -19.21 1.00 20.51
N GLU A 56 -18.65 1.25 19.31
CA GLU A 56 -18.93 0.41 18.12
C GLU A 56 -18.53 -1.06 18.39
N ASP A 57 -17.32 -1.32 18.92
CA ASP A 57 -16.85 -2.68 19.24
C ASP A 57 -17.69 -3.35 20.37
N GLN A 58 -18.05 -2.62 21.45
CA GLN A 58 -18.89 -3.17 22.54
C GLN A 58 -20.35 -3.37 22.17
N GLU A 59 -20.92 -2.53 21.30
CA GLU A 59 -22.28 -2.77 20.79
C GLU A 59 -22.28 -3.98 19.85
N GLY A 60 -21.20 -4.22 19.09
CA GLY A 60 -20.93 -5.48 18.39
C GLY A 60 -20.92 -6.71 19.33
N GLU A 61 -20.07 -6.72 20.36
CA GLU A 61 -20.01 -7.83 21.34
C GLU A 61 -21.35 -8.04 22.10
N ALA A 62 -22.06 -6.96 22.42
CA ALA A 62 -23.37 -7.01 23.07
C ALA A 62 -24.49 -7.56 22.15
N LEU A 63 -24.34 -7.43 20.83
CA LEU A 63 -25.23 -8.01 19.83
C LEU A 63 -24.89 -9.47 19.54
N ASP A 64 -23.62 -9.84 19.39
CA ASP A 64 -23.17 -11.23 19.22
C ASP A 64 -23.55 -12.10 20.42
N SER A 65 -23.26 -11.65 21.64
CA SER A 65 -23.68 -12.37 22.86
C SER A 65 -25.20 -12.56 22.96
N GLN A 66 -26.00 -11.62 22.43
CA GLN A 66 -27.45 -11.79 22.29
C GLN A 66 -27.87 -12.68 21.10
N SER A 67 -27.09 -12.73 20.01
CA SER A 67 -27.33 -13.58 18.85
C SER A 67 -27.15 -15.05 19.23
N ARG A 68 -26.03 -15.39 19.92
CA ARG A 68 -25.72 -16.72 20.44
C ARG A 68 -26.80 -17.21 21.42
N LEU A 69 -27.30 -16.33 22.29
CA LEU A 69 -28.41 -16.61 23.21
C LEU A 69 -29.76 -16.81 22.51
N LYS A 70 -30.04 -16.16 21.37
CA LYS A 70 -31.28 -16.35 20.60
C LYS A 70 -31.26 -17.60 19.72
N ASN A 71 -30.12 -17.95 19.14
CA ASN A 71 -29.99 -19.05 18.18
C ASN A 71 -29.71 -20.43 18.80
N GLY A 72 -29.41 -20.49 20.11
CA GLY A 72 -29.41 -21.75 20.86
C GLY A 72 -28.27 -22.72 20.55
N ILE A 73 -27.19 -22.25 19.92
CA ILE A 73 -26.02 -23.06 19.56
C ILE A 73 -25.11 -23.21 20.80
N ILE A 74 -25.24 -24.33 21.50
CA ILE A 74 -24.28 -24.74 22.53
C ILE A 74 -23.12 -25.46 21.84
N SER A 75 -22.02 -24.77 21.57
CA SER A 75 -20.74 -25.40 21.21
C SER A 75 -19.94 -25.71 22.48
N SER A 76 -19.43 -26.94 22.60
CA SER A 76 -18.70 -27.41 23.78
C SER A 76 -17.20 -27.46 23.52
N SER A 77 -16.52 -26.31 23.62
CA SER A 77 -15.08 -26.18 23.35
C SER A 77 -14.36 -25.23 24.33
N GLN A 78 -14.55 -25.45 25.64
CA GLN A 78 -13.69 -24.90 26.69
C GLN A 78 -13.12 -26.02 27.57
N GLN A 79 -11.96 -26.55 27.16
CA GLN A 79 -11.02 -27.25 28.05
C GLN A 79 -9.60 -27.06 27.53
N VAL A 80 -8.84 -26.16 28.20
CA VAL A 80 -7.37 -26.15 28.42
C VAL A 80 -7.02 -24.76 28.99
N LEU A 81 -6.16 -24.70 30.02
CA LEU A 81 -5.64 -23.48 30.70
C LEU A 81 -6.74 -22.52 31.25
N HIS A 82 -7.01 -22.47 32.55
CA HIS A 82 -6.05 -21.96 33.54
C HIS A 82 -6.42 -22.44 34.96
N ASN A 83 -5.45 -22.68 35.85
CA ASN A 83 -5.73 -22.92 37.27
C ASN A 83 -4.49 -22.72 38.17
N LEU A 84 -4.19 -21.46 38.52
CA LEU A 84 -3.23 -21.10 39.56
C LEU A 84 -3.72 -19.84 40.28
N GLN A 85 -3.86 -19.91 41.61
CA GLN A 85 -3.86 -18.74 42.48
C GLN A 85 -3.31 -19.12 43.87
N HIS A 86 -2.32 -18.34 44.31
CA HIS A 86 -1.77 -18.16 45.66
C HIS A 86 -1.31 -19.37 46.50
N ASP A 87 0.01 -19.41 46.67
CA ASP A 87 0.74 -19.30 47.94
C ASP A 87 0.41 -20.27 49.11
N ASP A 88 1.38 -21.12 49.47
CA ASP A 88 2.14 -20.88 50.72
C ASP A 88 3.47 -21.66 50.83
N GLU A 89 4.43 -21.02 51.52
CA GLU A 89 5.60 -21.51 52.29
C GLU A 89 6.57 -22.65 51.83
N VAL A 90 7.86 -22.24 51.70
CA VAL A 90 9.07 -22.81 52.38
C VAL A 90 9.88 -24.01 51.79
N ASN A 91 11.08 -23.66 51.27
CA ASN A 91 12.41 -24.32 51.33
C ASN A 91 12.61 -25.86 51.17
N ILE A 92 13.53 -26.28 50.28
CA ILE A 92 14.93 -26.73 50.59
C ILE A 92 15.70 -27.16 49.30
N PHE A 93 17.04 -26.98 49.28
CA PHE A 93 18.03 -27.28 48.22
C PHE A 93 19.09 -28.33 48.75
N PRO A 94 20.01 -28.94 47.96
CA PRO A 94 19.80 -29.89 46.86
C PRO A 94 20.47 -31.31 47.02
N PRO A 95 21.57 -31.76 46.34
CA PRO A 95 21.50 -32.98 45.50
C PRO A 95 22.65 -34.04 45.67
N SER A 96 22.59 -35.15 44.90
CA SER A 96 23.73 -36.05 44.55
C SER A 96 23.44 -36.74 43.19
N VAL A 97 24.21 -36.66 42.09
CA VAL A 97 25.64 -37.00 41.77
C VAL A 97 25.83 -38.48 41.32
N THR A 98 26.74 -38.72 40.36
CA THR A 98 27.26 -39.99 39.76
C THR A 98 26.46 -40.71 38.66
N ASP A 99 27.04 -41.36 37.63
CA ASP A 99 28.32 -41.20 36.86
C ASP A 99 28.36 -42.16 35.62
N ASP A 100 29.38 -42.00 34.76
CA ASP A 100 30.10 -43.00 33.93
C ASP A 100 29.54 -43.65 32.62
N GLU A 101 30.33 -43.47 31.54
CA GLU A 101 30.99 -44.47 30.63
C GLU A 101 30.22 -45.62 29.89
N SER A 102 30.70 -46.22 28.77
CA SER A 102 31.69 -45.85 27.71
C SER A 102 31.70 -46.87 26.53
N SER A 103 32.28 -46.50 25.36
CA SER A 103 32.71 -47.36 24.21
C SER A 103 31.65 -48.11 23.36
N GLY A 104 31.89 -48.56 22.11
CA GLY A 104 32.97 -48.24 21.14
C GLY A 104 33.10 -49.18 19.88
N ASN A 105 33.57 -48.60 18.75
CA ASN A 105 34.44 -49.15 17.67
C ASN A 105 34.01 -50.17 16.55
N GLN A 106 34.55 -49.91 15.33
CA GLN A 106 35.09 -50.81 14.26
C GLN A 106 34.25 -51.58 13.17
N THR A 107 34.18 -50.97 11.97
CA THR A 107 34.64 -51.43 10.61
C THR A 107 34.80 -52.94 10.22
N THR A 108 34.39 -53.35 8.99
CA THR A 108 35.29 -53.72 7.82
C THR A 108 34.63 -54.36 6.54
N HIS A 109 35.17 -53.99 5.36
CA HIS A 109 35.41 -54.74 4.07
C HIS A 109 34.34 -55.27 3.05
N MET A 110 34.85 -55.34 1.79
CA MET A 110 34.37 -55.76 0.44
C MET A 110 34.73 -57.27 0.13
N PRO A 111 34.47 -57.98 -1.04
CA PRO A 111 34.52 -57.50 -2.46
C PRO A 111 33.80 -58.29 -3.65
N GLN A 112 33.97 -57.81 -4.92
CA GLN A 112 34.04 -58.53 -6.25
C GLN A 112 32.77 -59.24 -6.85
N SER A 113 32.59 -59.53 -8.18
CA SER A 113 33.23 -59.19 -9.50
C SER A 113 32.42 -59.68 -10.76
N TYR A 114 32.99 -59.60 -11.99
CA TYR A 114 32.52 -60.04 -13.37
C TYR A 114 31.50 -59.10 -14.08
N SER A 115 31.58 -58.62 -15.35
CA SER A 115 32.09 -59.01 -16.72
C SER A 115 30.99 -59.65 -17.64
N GLU A 116 30.96 -59.58 -18.99
CA GLU A 116 31.97 -59.24 -20.03
C GLU A 116 31.37 -58.98 -21.47
N SER A 117 31.89 -58.00 -22.25
CA SER A 117 31.85 -57.87 -23.75
C SER A 117 30.48 -57.69 -24.49
N SER A 118 30.34 -57.41 -25.81
CA SER A 118 31.26 -57.22 -26.97
C SER A 118 30.63 -56.33 -28.10
N SER A 119 31.44 -55.85 -29.07
CA SER A 119 31.01 -55.10 -30.27
C SER A 119 31.66 -55.59 -31.57
N PRO A 120 31.04 -55.42 -32.76
CA PRO A 120 31.68 -54.70 -33.89
C PRO A 120 30.68 -53.93 -34.81
N GLY A 121 31.03 -53.05 -35.76
CA GLY A 121 32.32 -52.40 -36.09
C GLY A 121 32.54 -52.14 -37.60
N LYS A 122 33.15 -50.98 -37.97
CA LYS A 122 33.74 -50.61 -39.30
C LYS A 122 32.78 -50.19 -40.45
N THR A 123 33.11 -49.36 -41.47
CA THR A 123 34.36 -48.61 -41.86
C THR A 123 34.11 -47.49 -42.91
N SER A 124 34.94 -46.43 -42.91
CA SER A 124 35.43 -45.59 -44.08
C SER A 124 34.40 -44.84 -44.98
N SER A 125 34.66 -43.76 -45.74
CA SER A 125 35.83 -42.90 -46.13
C SER A 125 35.30 -41.75 -47.06
N ASN A 126 35.93 -40.62 -47.40
CA ASN A 126 37.15 -39.85 -47.03
C ASN A 126 37.03 -38.43 -47.66
N GLY A 127 37.80 -37.43 -47.22
CA GLY A 127 37.99 -36.16 -47.97
C GLY A 127 38.58 -34.98 -47.17
N GLU A 128 39.62 -34.34 -47.71
CA GLU A 128 40.21 -33.07 -47.22
C GLU A 128 39.39 -31.85 -47.75
N SER A 129 39.49 -30.59 -47.29
CA SER A 129 40.70 -29.84 -46.89
C SER A 129 40.38 -28.47 -46.22
N GLN A 130 41.33 -27.98 -45.41
CA GLN A 130 41.60 -26.54 -45.07
C GLN A 130 40.45 -25.75 -44.40
N LYS A 131 40.54 -25.43 -43.09
CA LYS A 131 41.33 -24.35 -42.46
C LYS A 131 40.78 -22.94 -42.73
N ASP A 132 40.02 -22.40 -41.75
CA ASP A 132 40.07 -20.99 -41.27
C ASP A 132 39.10 -20.76 -40.07
N ASP A 133 39.13 -21.61 -39.01
CA ASP A 133 38.13 -21.57 -37.91
C ASP A 133 38.66 -21.78 -36.46
N GLU A 134 39.98 -21.88 -36.23
CA GLU A 134 40.56 -22.21 -34.89
C GLU A 134 40.63 -21.03 -33.89
N ALA A 135 39.87 -19.96 -34.09
CA ALA A 135 39.87 -18.77 -33.21
C ALA A 135 38.50 -18.42 -32.59
N ASN A 136 37.41 -19.10 -32.97
CA ASN A 136 36.05 -18.71 -32.60
C ASN A 136 35.23 -19.84 -31.92
N MET A 137 35.88 -20.95 -31.55
CA MET A 137 35.23 -22.18 -31.09
C MET A 137 35.51 -22.56 -29.63
N GLN A 138 35.98 -21.60 -28.81
CA GLN A 138 36.16 -21.78 -27.34
C GLN A 138 35.19 -20.96 -26.47
N VAL A 139 34.25 -20.23 -27.08
CA VAL A 139 33.20 -19.45 -26.37
C VAL A 139 31.82 -20.11 -26.51
N VAL A 140 31.73 -21.24 -27.23
CA VAL A 140 30.44 -21.89 -27.59
C VAL A 140 30.21 -23.21 -26.84
N GLU A 141 31.24 -23.86 -26.31
CA GLU A 141 31.10 -25.16 -25.62
C GLU A 141 30.67 -25.05 -24.14
N GLU A 142 30.85 -23.91 -23.45
CA GLU A 142 30.36 -23.73 -22.08
C GLU A 142 28.84 -23.46 -21.98
N VAL A 143 28.18 -23.12 -23.10
CA VAL A 143 26.75 -22.72 -23.10
C VAL A 143 25.81 -23.87 -23.51
N SER A 144 26.34 -24.99 -24.01
CA SER A 144 25.54 -26.14 -24.49
C SER A 144 25.29 -27.22 -23.43
N SER A 145 26.01 -27.18 -22.30
CA SER A 145 25.97 -28.19 -21.23
C SER A 145 24.84 -28.00 -20.20
N LEU A 146 24.17 -26.84 -20.17
CA LEU A 146 23.14 -26.49 -19.20
C LEU A 146 21.70 -26.87 -19.60
N SER A 147 21.51 -27.55 -20.74
CA SER A 147 20.20 -28.11 -21.10
C SER A 147 20.03 -29.54 -20.57
N HIS A 148 18.93 -29.80 -19.87
CA HIS A 148 18.52 -31.09 -19.27
C HIS A 148 19.22 -31.51 -17.96
N ALA A 149 18.79 -30.93 -16.82
CA ALA A 149 18.37 -31.71 -15.62
C ALA A 149 17.83 -30.82 -14.48
N PHE A 150 16.70 -30.14 -14.66
CA PHE A 150 15.94 -29.62 -13.51
C PHE A 150 15.20 -30.79 -12.82
N PRO A 151 15.44 -31.08 -11.53
CA PRO A 151 14.85 -32.22 -10.84
C PRO A 151 13.43 -31.90 -10.34
N PHE A 152 12.47 -31.80 -11.26
CA PHE A 152 11.04 -31.77 -10.91
C PHE A 152 10.61 -33.14 -10.32
N SER A 153 10.86 -33.34 -9.03
CA SER A 153 10.11 -34.31 -8.23
C SER A 153 8.70 -33.78 -8.07
N SER A 154 7.69 -34.57 -8.45
CA SER A 154 6.27 -34.20 -8.33
C SER A 154 5.74 -34.31 -6.90
N THR A 155 6.54 -33.83 -5.95
CA THR A 155 6.37 -33.88 -4.49
C THR A 155 7.12 -32.69 -3.88
N GLU A 156 6.87 -31.49 -4.40
CA GLU A 156 7.32 -30.28 -3.70
C GLU A 156 6.56 -30.19 -2.38
N GLU A 157 7.28 -30.44 -1.29
CA GLU A 157 6.95 -29.75 -0.04
C GLU A 157 6.97 -28.26 -0.36
N VAL A 158 5.86 -27.56 -0.08
CA VAL A 158 5.78 -26.11 -0.27
C VAL A 158 6.68 -25.46 0.77
N ARG A 159 7.97 -25.34 0.44
CA ARG A 159 8.96 -24.62 1.22
C ARG A 159 8.49 -23.17 1.31
N GLU A 160 8.46 -22.64 2.53
CA GLU A 160 8.18 -21.22 2.69
C GLU A 160 9.23 -20.38 1.94
N LEU A 161 8.81 -19.22 1.42
CA LEU A 161 9.74 -18.26 0.83
C LEU A 161 10.62 -17.69 1.96
N PRO A 162 11.94 -17.55 1.76
CA PRO A 162 12.84 -17.01 2.78
C PRO A 162 12.63 -15.50 3.03
N ALA A 163 11.78 -14.86 2.23
CA ALA A 163 11.36 -13.47 2.35
C ALA A 163 9.93 -13.29 1.79
N ASP A 164 9.21 -12.27 2.26
CA ASP A 164 7.98 -11.80 1.63
C ASP A 164 8.27 -10.68 0.62
N ILE A 165 7.52 -10.68 -0.49
CA ILE A 165 7.83 -9.91 -1.70
C ILE A 165 6.71 -8.92 -2.01
N ILE A 166 7.03 -7.62 -2.02
CA ILE A 166 6.12 -6.55 -2.43
C ILE A 166 6.73 -5.78 -3.60
N LEU A 167 6.19 -5.97 -4.81
CA LEU A 167 6.40 -5.05 -5.92
C LEU A 167 5.71 -3.71 -5.62
N GLY A 168 6.30 -2.60 -6.05
CA GLY A 168 5.70 -1.26 -6.06
C GLY A 168 6.35 -0.37 -7.10
N SER A 169 5.86 0.87 -7.22
CA SER A 169 6.41 1.90 -8.12
C SER A 169 6.75 1.45 -9.56
N PRO A 170 5.89 0.70 -10.27
CA PRO A 170 6.16 0.27 -11.65
C PRO A 170 6.24 1.48 -12.58
N THR A 171 7.06 1.40 -13.63
CA THR A 171 7.22 2.48 -14.60
C THR A 171 7.16 1.95 -16.04
N HIS A 172 7.31 2.85 -17.01
CA HIS A 172 7.57 2.50 -18.41
C HIS A 172 8.88 1.69 -18.65
N HIS A 173 9.81 1.66 -17.69
CA HIS A 173 11.14 1.04 -17.85
C HIS A 173 11.61 0.18 -16.65
N GLY A 174 10.76 -0.10 -15.67
CA GLY A 174 11.19 -0.77 -14.44
C GLY A 174 10.10 -1.01 -13.39
N VAL A 175 10.50 -1.55 -12.23
CA VAL A 175 9.66 -1.76 -11.04
C VAL A 175 10.55 -1.87 -9.79
N THR A 176 10.06 -1.48 -8.61
CA THR A 176 10.74 -1.67 -7.33
C THR A 176 10.22 -2.93 -6.64
N ILE A 177 11.11 -3.69 -5.98
CA ILE A 177 10.75 -4.77 -5.05
C ILE A 177 11.19 -4.36 -3.65
N SER A 178 10.27 -4.37 -2.69
CA SER A 178 10.55 -4.43 -1.26
C SER A 178 10.55 -5.90 -0.82
N LEU A 179 11.58 -6.29 -0.08
CA LEU A 179 11.86 -7.67 0.32
C LEU A 179 12.03 -7.76 1.84
N LEU A 180 11.04 -8.29 2.56
CA LEU A 180 11.10 -8.50 4.02
C LEU A 180 11.66 -9.87 4.33
N ILE A 181 12.80 -9.93 5.02
CA ILE A 181 13.59 -11.15 5.23
C ILE A 181 13.08 -11.95 6.44
N LYS A 182 12.86 -13.27 6.28
CA LYS A 182 12.37 -14.18 7.34
C LYS A 182 13.45 -15.04 8.00
N GLY A 183 14.57 -15.22 7.31
CA GLY A 183 15.71 -16.04 7.74
C GLY A 183 16.99 -15.52 7.09
N HIS A 184 18.16 -15.86 7.63
CA HIS A 184 19.43 -15.39 7.08
C HIS A 184 19.60 -15.84 5.61
N ILE A 185 20.06 -14.92 4.75
CA ILE A 185 20.34 -15.18 3.34
C ILE A 185 21.77 -14.71 3.05
N ASP A 186 22.64 -15.62 2.62
CA ASP A 186 24.04 -15.31 2.25
C ASP A 186 24.10 -14.33 1.07
N ALA A 187 23.24 -14.56 0.07
CA ALA A 187 23.17 -13.79 -1.18
C ALA A 187 21.79 -13.87 -1.86
N ALA A 188 21.37 -12.81 -2.55
CA ALA A 188 20.15 -12.75 -3.35
C ALA A 188 20.37 -12.10 -4.72
N GLU A 189 19.78 -12.68 -5.78
CA GLU A 189 19.79 -12.15 -7.15
C GLU A 189 18.38 -12.21 -7.76
N VAL A 190 17.95 -11.14 -8.43
CA VAL A 190 16.69 -11.14 -9.20
C VAL A 190 16.98 -11.45 -10.65
N TRP A 191 16.37 -12.50 -11.19
CA TRP A 191 16.45 -12.89 -12.59
C TRP A 191 15.17 -12.46 -13.31
N THR A 192 15.28 -11.88 -14.50
CA THR A 192 14.17 -11.33 -15.31
C THR A 192 14.21 -11.85 -16.75
N SER A 193 13.03 -11.99 -17.39
CA SER A 193 12.91 -12.43 -18.78
C SER A 193 11.61 -11.95 -19.44
N LEU A 194 11.58 -11.85 -20.78
CA LEU A 194 10.37 -11.64 -21.57
C LEU A 194 9.72 -12.96 -22.04
N ASP A 195 10.49 -14.06 -22.10
CA ASP A 195 10.09 -15.29 -22.81
C ASP A 195 10.45 -16.62 -22.08
N SER A 196 11.08 -16.54 -20.91
CA SER A 196 11.72 -17.64 -20.16
C SER A 196 12.88 -18.36 -20.89
N GLN A 197 13.25 -17.96 -22.11
CA GLN A 197 14.34 -18.55 -22.88
C GLN A 197 15.65 -17.81 -22.64
N LYS A 198 15.60 -16.47 -22.57
CA LYS A 198 16.74 -15.63 -22.19
C LYS A 198 16.44 -14.88 -20.90
N TRP A 199 17.31 -15.07 -19.91
CA TRP A 199 17.25 -14.37 -18.64
C TRP A 199 18.40 -13.37 -18.48
N THR A 200 18.14 -12.28 -17.77
CA THR A 200 19.12 -11.28 -17.32
C THR A 200 18.96 -11.14 -15.80
N LYS A 201 20.06 -11.05 -15.04
CA LYS A 201 20.00 -10.86 -13.58
C LYS A 201 20.55 -9.51 -13.12
N THR A 202 20.18 -9.12 -11.91
CA THR A 202 20.85 -8.08 -11.13
C THR A 202 22.26 -8.51 -10.74
N ASP A 203 23.06 -7.56 -10.22
CA ASP A 203 24.15 -7.93 -9.30
C ASP A 203 23.57 -8.59 -8.03
N SER A 204 24.40 -9.33 -7.31
CA SER A 204 24.02 -9.96 -6.04
C SER A 204 24.07 -8.98 -4.88
N ILE A 205 23.04 -9.00 -4.05
CA ILE A 205 23.02 -8.34 -2.73
C ILE A 205 23.22 -9.39 -1.63
N GLY A 206 23.77 -9.00 -0.47
CA GLY A 206 23.95 -9.90 0.68
C GLY A 206 25.17 -9.56 1.56
N PRO A 207 25.27 -10.15 2.76
CA PRO A 207 24.25 -10.96 3.41
C PRO A 207 23.02 -10.13 3.80
N LEU A 208 21.86 -10.78 3.95
CA LEU A 208 20.60 -10.17 4.37
C LEU A 208 20.14 -10.84 5.67
N GLU A 209 19.89 -10.05 6.71
CA GLU A 209 19.52 -10.57 8.02
C GLU A 209 17.99 -10.64 8.21
N PRO A 210 17.48 -11.55 9.07
CA PRO A 210 16.06 -11.61 9.42
C PRO A 210 15.51 -10.27 9.91
N ASP A 211 14.22 -10.05 9.73
CA ASP A 211 13.47 -8.86 10.17
C ASP A 211 13.86 -7.51 9.50
N GLU A 212 14.87 -7.52 8.62
CA GLU A 212 15.22 -6.39 7.74
C GLU A 212 14.32 -6.33 6.49
N VAL A 213 14.26 -5.15 5.88
CA VAL A 213 13.62 -4.90 4.58
C VAL A 213 14.60 -4.26 3.62
N HIS A 214 14.67 -4.78 2.40
CA HIS A 214 15.62 -4.34 1.36
C HIS A 214 14.88 -3.94 0.08
N GLU A 215 15.17 -2.76 -0.47
CA GLU A 215 14.66 -2.32 -1.77
C GLU A 215 15.58 -2.74 -2.93
N ILE A 216 15.01 -3.31 -3.98
CA ILE A 216 15.68 -3.63 -5.24
C ILE A 216 14.92 -2.96 -6.39
N THR A 217 15.50 -1.92 -7.00
CA THR A 217 14.95 -1.31 -8.22
C THR A 217 15.45 -2.05 -9.45
N LEU A 218 14.52 -2.55 -10.28
CA LEU A 218 14.81 -3.14 -11.57
C LEU A 218 14.55 -2.11 -12.67
N GLU A 219 15.52 -1.85 -13.54
CA GLU A 219 15.44 -0.87 -14.63
C GLU A 219 15.82 -1.46 -16.00
N GLY A 220 15.77 -0.63 -17.06
CA GLY A 220 16.22 -0.99 -18.41
C GLY A 220 15.23 -1.81 -19.23
N MET A 221 13.97 -1.88 -18.80
CA MET A 221 12.92 -2.71 -19.41
C MET A 221 12.23 -2.01 -20.58
N GLU A 222 11.65 -2.79 -21.48
CA GLU A 222 10.79 -2.28 -22.56
C GLU A 222 9.41 -1.88 -22.03
N THR A 223 8.83 -0.81 -22.59
CA THR A 223 7.50 -0.31 -22.20
C THR A 223 6.36 -1.16 -22.79
N ASN A 224 5.21 -1.19 -22.12
CA ASN A 224 4.05 -2.03 -22.44
C ASN A 224 4.38 -3.53 -22.60
N MET A 225 5.27 -4.06 -21.75
CA MET A 225 5.66 -5.47 -21.75
C MET A 225 5.36 -6.15 -20.42
N ARG A 226 4.94 -7.43 -20.49
CA ARG A 226 4.87 -8.32 -19.33
C ARG A 226 6.21 -9.02 -19.13
N TYR A 227 6.94 -8.63 -18.10
CA TYR A 227 8.17 -9.30 -17.69
C TYR A 227 7.84 -10.44 -16.72
N LYS A 228 8.53 -11.57 -16.90
CA LYS A 228 8.67 -12.59 -15.87
C LYS A 228 9.87 -12.27 -14.99
N TYR A 229 9.79 -12.67 -13.73
CA TYR A 229 10.94 -12.64 -12.83
C TYR A 229 10.91 -13.80 -11.83
N LEU A 230 12.04 -14.09 -11.22
CA LEU A 230 12.19 -15.02 -10.10
C LEU A 230 13.43 -14.64 -9.27
N PHE A 231 13.50 -15.10 -8.03
CA PHE A 231 14.67 -14.92 -7.18
C PHE A 231 15.54 -16.19 -7.17
N HIS A 232 16.86 -15.97 -7.16
CA HIS A 232 17.83 -16.89 -6.60
C HIS A 232 18.23 -16.40 -5.22
N PHE A 233 18.23 -17.29 -4.22
CA PHE A 233 18.78 -17.04 -2.89
C PHE A 233 19.84 -18.10 -2.58
N GLU A 234 20.92 -17.71 -1.91
CA GLU A 234 21.89 -18.60 -1.30
C GLU A 234 21.66 -18.58 0.23
N ILE A 235 21.47 -19.75 0.84
CA ILE A 235 21.11 -19.92 2.25
C ILE A 235 21.90 -21.10 2.80
N ASP A 236 22.71 -20.90 3.83
CA ASP A 236 23.70 -21.88 4.32
C ASP A 236 24.62 -22.39 3.17
N SER A 237 24.99 -21.50 2.26
CA SER A 237 25.69 -21.81 0.99
C SER A 237 24.96 -22.80 0.05
N MET A 238 23.64 -22.94 0.19
CA MET A 238 22.79 -23.80 -0.65
C MET A 238 21.82 -22.96 -1.51
N PRO A 239 21.62 -23.30 -2.79
CA PRO A 239 20.75 -22.53 -3.68
C PRO A 239 19.26 -22.82 -3.44
N TYR A 240 18.47 -21.76 -3.32
CA TYR A 240 17.02 -21.74 -3.33
C TYR A 240 16.53 -20.92 -4.54
N TRP A 241 15.53 -21.42 -5.25
CA TRP A 241 14.91 -20.72 -6.39
C TRP A 241 13.41 -20.56 -6.13
N THR A 242 12.85 -19.37 -6.41
CA THR A 242 11.40 -19.18 -6.34
C THR A 242 10.70 -19.70 -7.61
N PRO A 243 9.38 -19.93 -7.56
CA PRO A 243 8.56 -20.01 -8.76
C PRO A 243 8.73 -18.79 -9.68
N GLU A 244 8.34 -18.94 -10.96
CA GLU A 244 8.18 -17.81 -11.87
C GLU A 244 7.03 -16.90 -11.42
N TYR A 245 7.33 -15.60 -11.35
CA TYR A 245 6.38 -14.51 -11.15
C TYR A 245 6.36 -13.59 -12.38
N SER A 246 5.48 -12.59 -12.41
CA SER A 246 5.42 -11.61 -13.51
C SER A 246 4.82 -10.29 -13.10
N PHE A 247 5.22 -9.19 -13.73
CA PHE A 247 4.59 -7.86 -13.62
C PHE A 247 4.50 -7.22 -15.03
N HIS A 248 3.94 -6.02 -15.13
CA HIS A 248 3.86 -5.27 -16.40
C HIS A 248 4.54 -3.90 -16.27
N THR A 249 5.26 -3.47 -17.30
CA THR A 249 5.65 -2.05 -17.46
C THR A 249 4.48 -1.24 -18.00
N GLN A 250 4.55 0.10 -17.92
CA GLN A 250 3.44 1.01 -18.28
C GLN A 250 2.73 0.61 -19.58
N ARG A 251 1.41 0.41 -19.50
CA ARG A 251 0.56 0.20 -20.67
C ARG A 251 0.53 1.43 -21.56
N SER A 252 0.69 1.28 -22.87
CA SER A 252 0.46 2.37 -23.81
C SER A 252 -1.04 2.68 -23.93
N ARG A 253 -1.38 3.91 -24.31
CA ARG A 253 -2.72 4.29 -24.75
C ARG A 253 -3.31 3.28 -25.77
N SER A 254 -4.63 3.14 -25.77
CA SER A 254 -5.43 2.08 -26.38
C SER A 254 -5.18 0.64 -25.86
N SER A 255 -4.31 0.42 -24.87
CA SER A 255 -4.11 -0.92 -24.30
C SER A 255 -5.12 -1.21 -23.19
N GLU A 256 -5.88 -2.28 -23.35
CA GLU A 256 -6.75 -2.82 -22.31
C GLU A 256 -5.93 -3.35 -21.11
N PHE A 257 -6.34 -3.01 -19.89
CA PHE A 257 -5.77 -3.56 -18.66
C PHE A 257 -6.82 -3.72 -17.55
N THR A 258 -6.40 -4.23 -16.40
CA THR A 258 -7.22 -4.40 -15.20
C THR A 258 -6.38 -4.06 -13.98
N PHE A 259 -6.96 -3.40 -13.00
CA PHE A 259 -6.38 -3.17 -11.68
C PHE A 259 -7.39 -3.57 -10.59
N ALA A 260 -6.91 -3.76 -9.36
CA ALA A 260 -7.74 -4.08 -8.21
C ALA A 260 -7.75 -2.95 -7.18
N ILE A 261 -8.83 -2.84 -6.40
CA ILE A 261 -8.95 -1.93 -5.27
C ILE A 261 -9.45 -2.69 -4.04
N THR A 262 -8.78 -2.48 -2.90
CA THR A 262 -9.25 -2.81 -1.55
C THR A 262 -9.29 -1.54 -0.69
N ALA A 263 -9.93 -1.61 0.47
CA ALA A 263 -9.88 -0.58 1.50
C ALA A 263 -10.01 -1.27 2.86
N ASP A 264 -9.61 -0.62 3.94
CA ASP A 264 -10.03 -0.93 5.30
C ASP A 264 -9.75 -2.42 5.68
N SER A 265 -8.58 -3.00 5.36
CA SER A 265 -8.39 -4.45 5.58
C SER A 265 -8.54 -4.88 7.05
N HIS A 266 -8.38 -3.93 7.97
CA HIS A 266 -8.73 -4.04 9.39
C HIS A 266 -8.13 -5.24 10.14
N LEU A 267 -7.00 -5.76 9.65
CA LEU A 267 -6.33 -6.93 10.21
C LEU A 267 -5.92 -6.68 11.67
N GLY A 268 -6.15 -7.69 12.52
CA GLY A 268 -5.87 -7.60 13.96
C GLY A 268 -7.04 -7.10 14.82
N THR A 269 -8.17 -6.69 14.23
CA THR A 269 -9.41 -6.42 14.97
C THR A 269 -10.49 -7.46 14.63
N GLU A 270 -10.79 -8.36 15.57
CA GLU A 270 -11.67 -9.53 15.32
C GLU A 270 -13.11 -9.15 14.91
N SER A 271 -13.67 -8.06 15.46
CA SER A 271 -14.98 -7.51 15.10
C SER A 271 -15.06 -6.97 13.66
N HIS A 272 -13.92 -6.62 13.07
CA HIS A 272 -13.86 -5.96 11.76
C HIS A 272 -13.27 -6.85 10.65
N CYS A 273 -12.38 -7.80 11.00
CA CYS A 273 -11.66 -8.61 10.02
C CYS A 273 -11.48 -10.06 10.48
N ASN A 274 -12.09 -10.98 9.73
CA ASN A 274 -11.71 -12.39 9.75
C ASN A 274 -10.45 -12.59 8.86
N PRO A 275 -9.28 -12.98 9.42
CA PRO A 275 -8.05 -13.07 8.64
C PRO A 275 -8.09 -14.12 7.51
N ALA A 276 -8.93 -15.16 7.63
CA ALA A 276 -9.13 -16.12 6.56
C ALA A 276 -9.92 -15.51 5.39
N ARG A 277 -10.88 -14.61 5.67
CA ARG A 277 -11.66 -13.87 4.67
C ARG A 277 -10.83 -12.77 3.99
N TRP A 278 -9.92 -12.12 4.73
CA TRP A 278 -8.90 -11.23 4.14
C TRP A 278 -7.98 -12.01 3.18
N LYS A 279 -7.41 -13.13 3.64
CA LYS A 279 -6.58 -14.03 2.82
C LYS A 279 -7.31 -14.53 1.57
N GLN A 280 -8.59 -14.88 1.69
CA GLN A 280 -9.43 -15.30 0.56
C GLN A 280 -9.66 -14.15 -0.43
N THR A 281 -9.83 -12.91 0.03
CA THR A 281 -9.92 -11.72 -0.83
C THR A 281 -8.65 -11.54 -1.65
N LEU A 282 -7.48 -11.60 -1.01
CA LEU A 282 -6.21 -11.46 -1.72
C LEU A 282 -5.93 -12.60 -2.70
N GLN A 283 -6.44 -13.80 -2.43
CA GLN A 283 -6.45 -14.89 -3.42
C GLN A 283 -7.39 -14.58 -4.60
N ASN A 284 -8.54 -13.95 -4.38
CA ASN A 284 -9.43 -13.51 -5.46
C ASN A 284 -8.76 -12.42 -6.32
N VAL A 285 -8.15 -11.40 -5.68
CA VAL A 285 -7.34 -10.36 -6.35
C VAL A 285 -6.18 -10.94 -7.16
N TYR A 286 -5.44 -11.91 -6.60
CA TYR A 286 -4.38 -12.61 -7.33
C TYR A 286 -4.91 -13.35 -8.57
N ASN A 287 -6.05 -14.04 -8.43
CA ASN A 287 -6.69 -14.77 -9.53
C ASN A 287 -7.23 -13.85 -10.65
N ASP A 288 -7.59 -12.61 -10.32
CA ASP A 288 -7.98 -11.57 -11.29
C ASP A 288 -6.81 -11.08 -12.17
N LYS A 289 -5.56 -11.38 -11.77
CA LYS A 289 -4.31 -11.03 -12.50
C LYS A 289 -4.23 -9.56 -12.92
N PRO A 290 -4.47 -8.60 -12.01
CA PRO A 290 -4.35 -7.19 -12.33
C PRO A 290 -2.92 -6.83 -12.75
N ASP A 291 -2.77 -5.72 -13.47
CA ASP A 291 -1.48 -5.09 -13.72
C ASP A 291 -0.87 -4.51 -12.43
N PHE A 292 -1.71 -4.00 -11.53
CA PHE A 292 -1.37 -3.46 -10.20
C PHE A 292 -2.59 -3.43 -9.26
N TRP A 293 -2.36 -3.22 -7.96
CA TRP A 293 -3.38 -3.19 -6.92
C TRP A 293 -3.21 -1.95 -6.03
N ILE A 294 -4.31 -1.23 -5.79
CA ILE A 294 -4.37 -0.07 -4.88
C ILE A 294 -5.12 -0.48 -3.60
N SER A 295 -4.64 -0.10 -2.42
CA SER A 295 -5.43 -0.15 -1.18
C SER A 295 -5.65 1.25 -0.61
N LEU A 296 -6.89 1.54 -0.20
CA LEU A 296 -7.34 2.90 0.16
C LEU A 296 -7.10 3.31 1.63
N GLY A 297 -6.25 2.58 2.35
CA GLY A 297 -5.86 2.90 3.73
C GLY A 297 -6.61 2.09 4.79
N ASP A 298 -6.29 2.36 6.05
CA ASP A 298 -6.71 1.66 7.26
C ASP A 298 -6.32 0.17 7.30
N ASP A 299 -5.34 -0.22 6.48
CA ASP A 299 -4.76 -1.56 6.46
C ASP A 299 -3.85 -1.81 7.68
N PHE A 300 -3.23 -0.78 8.26
CA PHE A 300 -2.17 -0.91 9.27
C PHE A 300 -2.55 -0.47 10.69
N ARG A 301 -3.77 0.08 10.89
CA ARG A 301 -4.44 0.31 12.20
C ARG A 301 -3.53 0.60 13.41
N VAL A 302 -2.54 1.47 13.25
CA VAL A 302 -1.67 1.96 14.35
C VAL A 302 -2.48 2.55 15.50
N SER A 303 -3.64 3.13 15.19
CA SER A 303 -4.67 3.55 16.14
C SER A 303 -5.17 2.50 17.13
N LYS A 304 -4.87 1.21 16.92
CA LYS A 304 -5.36 0.07 17.73
C LYS A 304 -4.22 -0.69 18.41
N ILE A 305 -3.01 -0.13 18.46
CA ILE A 305 -1.91 -0.66 19.27
C ILE A 305 -2.23 -0.42 20.76
N ASP A 306 -2.27 -1.49 21.55
CA ASP A 306 -2.49 -1.42 23.00
C ASP A 306 -1.36 -0.64 23.71
N GLY A 307 -1.68 0.54 24.25
CA GLY A 307 -0.77 1.33 25.08
C GLY A 307 -0.08 2.47 24.32
N GLU A 308 1.26 2.45 24.24
CA GLU A 308 2.01 3.43 23.44
C GLU A 308 2.39 2.79 22.09
N ALA A 309 2.06 3.48 20.99
CA ALA A 309 2.57 3.17 19.67
C ALA A 309 4.08 3.49 19.57
N THR A 310 4.92 2.62 20.14
CA THR A 310 6.38 2.67 19.97
C THR A 310 6.77 2.32 18.54
N LEU A 311 8.01 2.60 18.14
CA LEU A 311 8.48 2.24 16.80
C LEU A 311 8.34 0.73 16.56
N GLU A 312 8.74 -0.09 17.53
CA GLU A 312 8.72 -1.55 17.46
C GLU A 312 7.30 -2.10 17.25
N ALA A 313 6.31 -1.59 17.98
CA ALA A 313 4.91 -2.00 17.83
C ALA A 313 4.34 -1.59 16.46
N ILE A 314 4.71 -0.41 15.95
CA ILE A 314 4.32 0.05 14.62
C ILE A 314 4.98 -0.83 13.53
N GLU A 315 6.25 -1.22 13.69
CA GLU A 315 6.90 -2.17 12.77
C GLU A 315 6.26 -3.57 12.84
N GLU A 316 5.84 -4.04 14.01
CA GLU A 316 5.17 -5.33 14.18
C GLU A 316 3.82 -5.39 13.44
N VAL A 317 2.98 -4.36 13.54
CA VAL A 317 1.69 -4.34 12.80
C VAL A 317 1.91 -4.23 11.29
N VAL A 318 2.89 -3.43 10.85
CA VAL A 318 3.26 -3.36 9.41
C VAL A 318 3.78 -4.70 8.90
N LYS A 319 4.69 -5.36 9.63
CA LYS A 319 5.20 -6.71 9.29
C LYS A 319 4.10 -7.77 9.29
N THR A 320 3.12 -7.66 10.18
CA THR A 320 1.97 -8.60 10.25
C THR A 320 1.17 -8.65 8.94
N GLN A 321 1.11 -7.55 8.19
CA GLN A 321 0.46 -7.51 6.87
C GLN A 321 1.32 -8.09 5.74
N PHE A 322 2.66 -8.12 5.82
CA PHE A 322 3.52 -8.54 4.69
C PHE A 322 3.19 -9.93 4.11
N PRO A 323 2.94 -10.98 4.92
CA PRO A 323 2.51 -12.30 4.41
C PRO A 323 1.19 -12.27 3.64
N TYR A 324 0.33 -11.27 3.91
CA TYR A 324 -0.91 -11.03 3.18
C TYR A 324 -0.62 -10.27 1.89
N LEU A 325 0.04 -9.10 1.95
CA LEU A 325 0.41 -8.31 0.77
C LEU A 325 1.18 -9.15 -0.27
N SER A 326 2.14 -9.96 0.19
CA SER A 326 2.93 -10.95 -0.56
C SER A 326 2.09 -11.96 -1.36
N ILE A 327 0.79 -12.17 -1.04
CA ILE A 327 -0.12 -12.99 -1.85
C ILE A 327 -0.27 -12.41 -3.27
N VAL A 328 -0.55 -11.11 -3.37
CA VAL A 328 -0.80 -10.39 -4.63
C VAL A 328 0.47 -9.71 -5.14
N SER A 329 1.22 -9.08 -4.24
CA SER A 329 2.26 -8.09 -4.57
C SER A 329 3.53 -8.70 -5.15
N LYS A 330 3.65 -10.02 -5.24
CA LYS A 330 4.62 -10.72 -6.10
C LYS A 330 4.21 -10.79 -7.58
N THR A 331 3.04 -10.30 -7.97
CA THR A 331 2.54 -10.36 -9.36
C THR A 331 1.82 -9.10 -9.86
N ALA A 332 1.39 -8.22 -8.96
CA ALA A 332 0.77 -6.95 -9.29
C ALA A 332 1.29 -5.92 -8.28
N PRO A 333 2.00 -4.85 -8.69
CA PRO A 333 2.58 -3.88 -7.77
C PRO A 333 1.53 -3.23 -6.88
N PHE A 334 1.90 -3.03 -5.62
CA PHE A 334 1.10 -2.40 -4.59
C PHE A 334 1.24 -0.88 -4.63
N PHE A 335 0.13 -0.20 -4.43
CA PHE A 335 0.03 1.24 -4.23
C PHE A 335 -0.80 1.49 -2.97
N PHE A 336 -0.21 2.18 -2.00
CA PHE A 336 -0.87 2.48 -0.73
C PHE A 336 -1.35 3.94 -0.68
N VAL A 337 -2.57 4.13 -0.17
CA VAL A 337 -3.18 5.42 0.18
C VAL A 337 -3.31 5.47 1.70
N PRO A 338 -2.95 6.57 2.39
CA PRO A 338 -3.03 6.62 3.86
C PRO A 338 -4.45 6.91 4.35
N GLY A 339 -4.93 6.11 5.32
CA GLY A 339 -6.19 6.33 6.04
C GLY A 339 -6.01 6.99 7.41
N ASN A 340 -7.11 7.14 8.16
CA ASN A 340 -7.10 7.71 9.51
C ASN A 340 -6.51 6.76 10.56
N HIS A 341 -6.77 5.46 10.49
CA HIS A 341 -6.30 4.48 11.45
C HIS A 341 -4.77 4.24 11.37
N GLU A 342 -4.09 4.70 10.30
CA GLU A 342 -2.62 4.75 10.24
C GLU A 342 -1.98 5.75 11.22
N TYR A 343 -2.73 6.69 11.80
CA TYR A 343 -2.19 7.76 12.66
C TYR A 343 -1.09 8.63 11.99
N LYS A 344 -1.02 8.63 10.65
CA LYS A 344 -0.15 9.49 9.83
C LYS A 344 -0.75 10.89 9.62
N ILE A 345 -1.19 11.53 10.71
CA ILE A 345 -2.08 12.71 10.69
C ILE A 345 -1.37 13.95 11.25
N GLY A 346 -1.66 15.14 10.70
CA GLY A 346 -1.12 16.42 11.15
C GLY A 346 -1.38 16.71 12.64
N SER A 347 -2.55 16.33 13.15
CA SER A 347 -2.92 16.42 14.58
C SER A 347 -2.03 15.64 15.54
N PHE A 348 -1.22 14.72 15.04
CA PHE A 348 -0.31 13.89 15.83
C PHE A 348 1.15 14.34 15.74
N GLN A 349 1.45 15.44 15.02
CA GLN A 349 2.77 16.04 14.96
C GLN A 349 2.97 17.07 16.08
N ASP A 350 4.00 16.90 16.91
CA ASP A 350 4.36 17.81 18.01
C ASP A 350 5.59 18.71 17.69
N GLY A 351 6.12 18.62 16.47
CA GLY A 351 7.33 19.32 16.03
C GLY A 351 8.65 18.66 16.48
N THR A 352 8.61 17.48 17.07
CA THR A 352 9.76 16.63 17.42
C THR A 352 9.89 15.45 16.44
N PRO A 353 11.01 14.70 16.43
CA PRO A 353 11.12 13.46 15.65
C PRO A 353 10.42 12.25 16.29
N ASP A 354 9.88 12.37 17.51
CA ASP A 354 9.48 11.22 18.34
C ASP A 354 8.00 11.31 18.76
N ASN A 355 7.13 11.31 17.76
CA ASN A 355 5.67 11.23 17.90
C ASN A 355 5.12 10.17 16.94
N VAL A 356 3.87 9.73 17.13
CA VAL A 356 3.29 8.62 16.38
C VAL A 356 3.20 8.89 14.87
N ALA A 357 2.89 10.12 14.42
CA ALA A 357 2.86 10.44 12.99
C ALA A 357 4.25 10.31 12.33
N ILE A 358 5.31 10.78 13.00
CA ILE A 358 6.68 10.67 12.48
C ILE A 358 7.21 9.23 12.58
N ARG A 359 6.88 8.49 13.64
CA ARG A 359 7.19 7.06 13.75
C ARG A 359 6.52 6.29 12.59
N THR A 360 5.20 6.38 12.42
CA THR A 360 4.49 5.65 11.36
C THR A 360 4.85 6.09 9.96
N ALA A 361 5.01 7.39 9.68
CA ALA A 361 5.43 7.84 8.35
C ALA A 361 6.80 7.26 7.97
N ASN A 362 7.75 7.21 8.91
CA ASN A 362 9.04 6.58 8.68
C ASN A 362 8.95 5.06 8.52
N THR A 363 8.07 4.37 9.26
CA THR A 363 7.82 2.93 9.06
C THR A 363 7.22 2.66 7.69
N LEU A 364 6.15 3.34 7.30
CA LEU A 364 5.49 3.10 6.01
C LEU A 364 6.44 3.36 4.83
N VAL A 365 7.22 4.46 4.86
CA VAL A 365 8.24 4.77 3.84
C VAL A 365 9.43 3.77 3.89
N LYS A 366 9.78 3.20 5.05
CA LYS A 366 10.81 2.15 5.17
C LYS A 366 10.38 0.84 4.52
N TYR A 367 9.12 0.46 4.65
CA TYR A 367 8.63 -0.88 4.29
C TYR A 367 7.89 -0.94 2.93
N LEU A 368 7.14 0.09 2.56
CA LEU A 368 6.30 0.09 1.36
C LEU A 368 6.97 0.87 0.20
N PRO A 369 7.20 0.25 -0.97
CA PRO A 369 7.87 0.89 -2.11
C PRO A 369 6.91 1.78 -2.92
N ASN A 370 6.32 2.79 -2.25
CA ASN A 370 5.32 3.69 -2.80
C ASN A 370 5.96 4.74 -3.77
N PRO A 371 5.18 5.39 -4.64
CA PRO A 371 5.77 6.26 -5.67
C PRO A 371 6.43 7.54 -5.17
N ARG A 372 7.75 7.60 -5.35
CA ARG A 372 8.58 8.83 -5.27
C ARG A 372 8.39 9.67 -6.56
N PRO A 373 8.23 11.00 -6.48
CA PRO A 373 8.14 11.86 -7.67
C PRO A 373 9.45 11.86 -8.47
N GLY A 374 9.35 11.93 -9.80
CA GLY A 374 10.52 11.84 -10.68
C GLY A 374 10.19 12.11 -12.15
N SER A 375 10.81 11.34 -13.05
CA SER A 375 10.59 11.43 -14.51
C SER A 375 9.31 10.75 -15.00
N PHE A 376 8.69 9.91 -14.16
CA PHE A 376 7.50 9.12 -14.48
C PHE A 376 6.31 9.49 -13.59
N TYR A 377 6.51 9.47 -12.26
CA TYR A 377 5.51 9.89 -11.27
C TYR A 377 5.58 11.39 -11.02
N SER A 378 4.41 12.03 -10.97
CA SER A 378 4.21 13.33 -10.31
C SER A 378 3.75 13.08 -8.87
N GLY A 379 4.07 13.94 -7.91
CA GLY A 379 3.71 13.70 -6.51
C GLY A 379 4.47 14.57 -5.51
N ASN A 380 4.45 14.16 -4.23
CA ASN A 380 4.94 14.97 -3.12
C ASN A 380 6.46 15.24 -3.15
N THR A 381 6.85 16.46 -3.53
CA THR A 381 8.24 16.95 -3.52
C THR A 381 8.64 17.69 -2.24
N ILE A 382 7.80 17.71 -1.20
CA ILE A 382 8.08 18.40 0.06
C ILE A 382 9.03 17.55 0.90
N GLN A 383 10.13 18.15 1.35
CA GLN A 383 11.11 17.49 2.22
C GLN A 383 10.77 17.77 3.69
N GLU A 384 10.05 16.85 4.32
CA GLU A 384 9.67 16.94 5.72
C GLU A 384 10.87 16.64 6.64
N LYS A 385 11.05 17.49 7.66
CA LYS A 385 12.29 17.62 8.45
C LYS A 385 12.78 16.35 9.15
N TYR A 386 11.88 15.43 9.49
CA TYR A 386 12.16 14.22 10.27
C TYR A 386 11.79 12.93 9.54
N ILE A 387 11.53 13.01 8.23
CA ILE A 387 11.23 11.85 7.40
C ILE A 387 12.52 11.32 6.75
N ILE A 388 12.63 9.99 6.67
CA ILE A 388 13.76 9.28 6.06
C ILE A 388 13.80 9.47 4.52
N GLN A 389 14.72 8.79 3.84
CA GLN A 389 14.80 8.72 2.37
C GLN A 389 14.80 10.08 1.64
N GLY A 390 15.35 11.12 2.29
CA GLY A 390 15.41 12.48 1.73
C GLY A 390 14.22 13.37 2.09
N GLY A 391 13.37 12.97 3.04
CA GLY A 391 12.27 13.75 3.59
C GLY A 391 10.93 13.55 2.89
N LEU A 392 10.82 12.60 1.95
CA LEU A 392 9.61 12.42 1.14
C LEU A 392 8.65 11.43 1.81
N LEU A 393 7.35 11.73 1.77
CA LEU A 393 6.28 10.96 2.42
C LEU A 393 5.60 9.90 1.54
N GLU A 394 5.82 9.96 0.22
CA GLU A 394 5.30 9.00 -0.77
C GLU A 394 3.78 8.77 -0.67
N ASN A 395 3.06 9.84 -0.32
CA ASN A 395 1.69 9.81 0.18
C ASN A 395 0.63 10.36 -0.78
N TRP A 396 1.02 11.30 -1.66
CA TRP A 396 0.19 11.77 -2.77
C TRP A 396 1.01 11.81 -4.06
N TYR A 397 0.48 11.20 -5.11
CA TYR A 397 1.19 10.90 -6.34
C TYR A 397 0.23 10.59 -7.50
N SER A 398 0.71 10.70 -8.74
CA SER A 398 -0.07 10.44 -9.96
C SER A 398 0.77 9.93 -11.12
N TRP A 399 0.12 9.15 -11.99
CA TRP A 399 0.68 8.57 -13.20
C TRP A 399 -0.41 8.32 -14.25
N GLU A 400 -0.05 8.25 -15.52
CA GLU A 400 -0.93 7.70 -16.57
C GLU A 400 -0.62 6.21 -16.80
N TRP A 401 -1.64 5.39 -17.02
CA TRP A 401 -1.51 3.97 -17.39
C TRP A 401 -2.61 3.61 -18.39
N GLY A 402 -2.24 3.14 -19.58
CA GLY A 402 -3.17 3.00 -20.69
C GLY A 402 -3.79 4.35 -21.04
N ASP A 403 -5.11 4.45 -20.97
CA ASP A 403 -5.88 5.66 -21.29
C ASP A 403 -6.40 6.43 -20.05
N ALA A 404 -5.96 6.05 -18.84
CA ALA A 404 -6.41 6.64 -17.58
C ALA A 404 -5.27 7.32 -16.81
N LEU A 405 -5.57 8.49 -16.23
CA LEU A 405 -4.79 9.13 -15.17
C LEU A 405 -5.25 8.59 -13.81
N PHE A 406 -4.29 8.24 -12.97
CA PHE A 406 -4.46 7.83 -11.58
C PHE A 406 -3.92 8.94 -10.69
N VAL A 407 -4.68 9.35 -9.68
CA VAL A 407 -4.30 10.38 -8.70
C VAL A 407 -4.60 9.87 -7.29
N VAL A 408 -3.56 9.71 -6.47
CA VAL A 408 -3.66 9.38 -5.05
C VAL A 408 -3.51 10.64 -4.21
N LEU A 409 -4.37 10.79 -3.20
CA LEU A 409 -4.36 11.89 -2.22
C LEU A 409 -4.05 11.39 -0.81
N ASP A 410 -3.58 12.30 0.04
CA ASP A 410 -3.47 12.15 1.49
C ASP A 410 -4.40 13.18 2.16
N ASP A 411 -5.50 12.70 2.76
CA ASP A 411 -6.51 13.53 3.43
C ASP A 411 -6.07 13.96 4.87
N TYR A 412 -4.89 13.55 5.35
CA TYR A 412 -4.56 13.52 6.78
C TYR A 412 -3.30 14.25 7.20
N TRP A 413 -2.22 14.20 6.43
CA TRP A 413 -0.91 14.67 6.89
C TRP A 413 -0.90 16.17 7.24
N TYR A 414 -1.70 16.98 6.54
CA TYR A 414 -1.86 18.40 6.78
C TYR A 414 -3.10 18.74 7.63
N SER A 415 -3.91 17.74 7.99
CA SER A 415 -5.14 17.87 8.79
C SER A 415 -4.83 17.99 10.28
N GLY A 416 -5.10 19.16 10.87
CA GLY A 416 -4.53 19.57 12.17
C GLY A 416 -5.38 19.28 13.41
N ASN A 417 -6.70 19.17 13.28
CA ASN A 417 -7.62 18.92 14.40
C ASN A 417 -8.86 18.12 13.94
N LEU A 418 -8.67 16.82 13.65
CA LEU A 418 -9.80 15.94 13.35
C LEU A 418 -10.85 15.99 14.47
N GLY A 419 -12.13 15.92 14.09
CA GLY A 419 -13.27 15.99 15.01
C GLY A 419 -13.59 17.36 15.64
N LYS A 420 -12.75 18.40 15.55
CA LYS A 420 -13.05 19.72 16.16
C LYS A 420 -13.78 20.67 15.20
N ALA A 421 -13.35 20.75 13.95
CA ALA A 421 -14.07 21.46 12.89
C ALA A 421 -13.82 20.78 11.54
N SER A 422 -14.87 20.61 10.73
CA SER A 422 -14.77 19.90 9.44
C SER A 422 -13.95 20.65 8.37
N TRP A 423 -13.55 21.89 8.63
CA TRP A 423 -12.58 22.65 7.82
C TRP A 423 -11.12 22.43 8.23
N ASP A 424 -10.85 21.69 9.31
CA ASP A 424 -9.51 21.32 9.77
C ASP A 424 -9.01 20.02 9.10
N VAL A 425 -9.89 19.33 8.36
CA VAL A 425 -9.53 18.35 7.33
C VAL A 425 -9.07 19.12 6.08
N THR A 426 -7.88 18.81 5.57
CA THR A 426 -7.29 19.52 4.43
C THR A 426 -6.22 18.68 3.71
N LEU A 427 -6.22 18.75 2.38
CA LEU A 427 -5.10 18.27 1.56
C LEU A 427 -3.84 19.10 1.80
N GLY A 428 -3.96 20.33 2.33
CA GLY A 428 -2.88 21.31 2.37
C GLY A 428 -2.66 21.99 1.01
N PHE A 429 -2.19 23.24 1.05
CA PHE A 429 -2.13 24.12 -0.13
C PHE A 429 -1.33 23.53 -1.30
N GLU A 430 -0.16 22.94 -1.03
CA GLU A 430 0.71 22.43 -2.09
C GLU A 430 0.12 21.19 -2.78
N GLN A 431 -0.51 20.27 -2.04
CA GLN A 431 -1.20 19.11 -2.60
C GLN A 431 -2.44 19.55 -3.40
N PHE A 432 -3.23 20.48 -2.88
CA PHE A 432 -4.39 21.04 -3.58
C PHE A 432 -3.99 21.71 -4.91
N ILE A 433 -2.96 22.54 -4.89
CA ILE A 433 -2.43 23.23 -6.09
C ILE A 433 -1.74 22.23 -7.05
N TRP A 434 -1.17 21.14 -6.54
CA TRP A 434 -0.66 20.04 -7.36
C TRP A 434 -1.80 19.26 -8.04
N LEU A 435 -2.86 18.92 -7.29
CA LEU A 435 -4.06 18.23 -7.79
C LEU A 435 -4.68 19.00 -8.97
N GLN A 436 -4.88 20.31 -8.80
CA GLN A 436 -5.34 21.19 -9.87
C GLN A 436 -4.46 21.06 -11.12
N LYS A 437 -3.15 21.30 -11.00
CA LYS A 437 -2.21 21.25 -12.14
C LYS A 437 -2.12 19.87 -12.81
N THR A 438 -2.17 18.80 -12.02
CA THR A 438 -2.16 17.42 -12.51
C THR A 438 -3.41 17.12 -13.33
N LEU A 439 -4.58 17.56 -12.85
CA LEU A 439 -5.85 17.40 -13.57
C LEU A 439 -5.94 18.29 -14.82
N GLU A 440 -5.47 19.54 -14.75
CA GLU A 440 -5.45 20.50 -15.88
C GLU A 440 -4.50 20.10 -17.01
N SER A 441 -3.39 19.43 -16.70
CA SER A 441 -2.36 19.07 -17.67
C SER A 441 -2.56 17.69 -18.33
N SER A 442 -3.26 16.76 -17.67
CA SER A 442 -3.49 15.43 -18.23
C SER A 442 -4.54 15.43 -19.34
N ASN A 443 -4.17 14.76 -20.44
CA ASN A 443 -5.00 14.48 -21.60
C ASN A 443 -5.38 12.99 -21.65
N ALA A 444 -5.54 12.33 -20.51
CA ALA A 444 -6.08 10.98 -20.41
C ALA A 444 -7.59 10.98 -20.71
N ASN A 445 -8.11 9.86 -21.25
CA ASN A 445 -9.53 9.69 -21.56
C ASN A 445 -10.38 9.55 -20.30
N PHE A 446 -9.76 9.04 -19.22
CA PHE A 446 -10.34 8.94 -17.88
C PHE A 446 -9.39 9.56 -16.86
N LYS A 447 -9.96 10.12 -15.79
CA LYS A 447 -9.21 10.60 -14.62
C LYS A 447 -9.86 10.02 -13.37
N LEU A 448 -9.06 9.31 -12.58
CA LEU A 448 -9.48 8.51 -11.43
C LEU A 448 -8.78 9.05 -10.18
N VAL A 449 -9.56 9.38 -9.16
CA VAL A 449 -9.06 9.88 -7.87
C VAL A 449 -9.24 8.78 -6.82
N PHE A 450 -8.19 8.56 -6.02
CA PHE A 450 -8.13 7.59 -4.94
C PHE A 450 -7.69 8.31 -3.68
N HIS A 451 -8.45 8.16 -2.61
CA HIS A 451 -8.17 8.74 -1.30
C HIS A 451 -8.88 7.90 -0.24
N HIS A 452 -8.74 8.23 1.04
CA HIS A 452 -9.45 7.47 2.06
C HIS A 452 -10.87 7.98 2.23
N HIS A 453 -11.07 9.29 2.41
CA HIS A 453 -12.42 9.82 2.67
C HIS A 453 -12.65 11.31 2.36
N VAL A 454 -13.74 11.62 1.64
CA VAL A 454 -14.25 12.95 1.23
C VAL A 454 -14.41 13.99 2.34
N SER A 455 -14.44 13.57 3.61
CA SER A 455 -14.44 14.46 4.77
C SER A 455 -13.58 13.98 5.94
N GLY A 456 -12.59 13.10 5.69
CA GLY A 456 -11.57 12.63 6.65
C GLY A 456 -12.02 11.74 7.81
N SER A 457 -13.20 11.96 8.43
CA SER A 457 -13.63 11.21 9.62
C SER A 457 -15.15 11.25 9.88
N SER A 458 -15.99 11.07 8.84
CA SER A 458 -17.44 10.96 9.02
C SER A 458 -18.10 10.30 7.82
N ARG A 459 -18.95 9.29 8.01
CA ARG A 459 -19.47 8.45 6.93
C ARG A 459 -20.31 9.19 5.87
N GLY A 460 -20.20 8.81 4.59
CA GLY A 460 -21.02 9.29 3.46
C GLY A 460 -20.20 9.80 2.26
N GLY A 461 -20.75 9.68 1.03
CA GLY A 461 -20.05 10.02 -0.22
C GLY A 461 -20.55 11.32 -0.87
N VAL A 462 -21.47 11.18 -1.85
CA VAL A 462 -22.14 12.30 -2.55
C VAL A 462 -22.83 13.28 -1.61
N GLU A 463 -23.22 12.81 -0.43
CA GLU A 463 -23.80 13.60 0.66
C GLU A 463 -22.81 14.64 1.24
N LYS A 464 -21.49 14.40 1.11
CA LYS A 464 -20.41 15.26 1.63
C LYS A 464 -19.82 16.21 0.59
N THR A 465 -19.93 15.88 -0.70
CA THR A 465 -19.20 16.55 -1.79
C THR A 465 -19.42 18.05 -1.89
N LYS A 466 -20.52 18.55 -1.31
CA LYS A 466 -20.85 19.98 -1.23
C LYS A 466 -20.08 20.75 -0.14
N TYR A 467 -19.58 20.08 0.89
CA TYR A 467 -19.18 20.75 2.12
C TYR A 467 -17.65 20.88 2.30
N PHE A 468 -17.28 21.83 3.15
CA PHE A 468 -15.92 22.06 3.65
C PHE A 468 -14.89 22.25 2.53
N GLU A 469 -13.66 21.76 2.67
CA GLU A 469 -12.66 21.91 1.58
C GLU A 469 -13.12 21.24 0.28
N TRP A 470 -13.92 20.17 0.38
CA TRP A 470 -14.31 19.38 -0.78
C TRP A 470 -15.27 20.12 -1.71
N GLY A 471 -16.33 20.76 -1.19
CA GLY A 471 -17.31 21.50 -2.02
C GLY A 471 -17.50 22.97 -1.68
N GLY A 472 -16.72 23.52 -0.74
CA GLY A 472 -16.67 24.94 -0.43
C GLY A 472 -17.75 25.49 0.50
N HIS A 473 -18.83 24.76 0.78
CA HIS A 473 -19.91 25.23 1.67
C HIS A 473 -19.69 24.86 3.15
N SER A 474 -20.07 25.76 4.05
CA SER A 474 -20.20 25.47 5.48
C SER A 474 -21.65 25.12 5.85
N THR A 475 -21.81 24.17 6.77
CA THR A 475 -23.03 24.01 7.57
C THR A 475 -22.97 24.93 8.79
N GLY A 476 -23.71 26.05 8.75
CA GLY A 476 -23.85 26.96 9.88
C GLY A 476 -24.68 26.37 11.03
N ALA A 477 -24.56 26.96 12.22
CA ALA A 477 -25.14 26.42 13.47
C ALA A 477 -26.69 26.26 13.49
N ASN A 478 -27.40 26.82 12.50
CA ASN A 478 -28.85 26.68 12.32
C ASN A 478 -29.23 25.74 11.15
N GLY A 479 -28.27 25.02 10.54
CA GLY A 479 -28.45 24.38 9.24
C GLY A 479 -28.43 25.36 8.07
N GLU A 480 -27.82 26.53 8.25
CA GLU A 480 -27.57 27.50 7.17
C GLU A 480 -26.49 26.97 6.24
N ASP A 481 -26.64 27.19 4.94
CA ASP A 481 -25.80 26.62 3.88
C ASP A 481 -25.13 27.76 3.12
N THR A 482 -23.83 27.96 3.34
CA THR A 482 -23.11 29.15 2.88
C THR A 482 -21.77 28.81 2.26
N TRP A 483 -21.49 29.40 1.09
CA TRP A 483 -20.16 29.37 0.49
C TRP A 483 -19.15 30.05 1.42
N ALA A 484 -18.06 29.36 1.74
CA ALA A 484 -17.04 29.84 2.66
C ALA A 484 -15.60 29.53 2.21
N PHE A 485 -15.39 28.88 1.06
CA PHE A 485 -14.05 28.48 0.60
C PHE A 485 -13.05 29.64 0.56
N ASP A 486 -13.43 30.81 0.01
CA ASP A 486 -12.56 31.99 -0.03
C ASP A 486 -12.13 32.51 1.36
N GLU A 487 -12.96 32.30 2.39
CA GLU A 487 -12.66 32.68 3.78
C GLU A 487 -11.72 31.65 4.43
N LYS A 488 -11.96 30.36 4.18
CA LYS A 488 -11.25 29.25 4.83
C LYS A 488 -9.98 28.81 4.11
N ARG A 489 -9.84 29.16 2.83
CA ARG A 489 -8.75 28.83 1.90
C ARG A 489 -8.31 30.08 1.09
N PRO A 490 -7.97 31.20 1.77
CA PRO A 490 -7.68 32.45 1.10
C PRO A 490 -6.47 32.33 0.17
N GLY A 491 -6.67 32.63 -1.11
CA GLY A 491 -5.63 32.55 -2.15
C GLY A 491 -5.54 31.22 -2.89
N TRP A 492 -6.38 30.23 -2.58
CA TRP A 492 -6.40 28.90 -3.23
C TRP A 492 -7.18 28.90 -4.57
N GLY A 493 -7.18 30.01 -5.32
CA GLY A 493 -7.87 30.13 -6.60
C GLY A 493 -9.39 30.35 -6.56
N GLY A 494 -10.07 29.94 -5.48
CA GLY A 494 -11.51 30.18 -5.28
C GLY A 494 -12.44 29.09 -5.85
N LEU A 495 -11.90 27.92 -6.20
CA LEU A 495 -12.66 26.71 -6.52
C LEU A 495 -12.45 25.68 -5.41
N SER A 496 -13.48 24.93 -5.06
CA SER A 496 -13.37 23.76 -4.18
C SER A 496 -12.76 22.54 -4.89
N ILE A 497 -12.40 21.49 -4.14
CA ILE A 497 -11.84 20.25 -4.75
C ILE A 497 -12.82 19.69 -5.79
N HIS A 498 -14.10 19.55 -5.43
CA HIS A 498 -15.14 18.99 -6.30
C HIS A 498 -15.32 19.79 -7.59
N GLU A 499 -15.31 21.12 -7.52
CA GLU A 499 -15.36 21.98 -8.72
C GLU A 499 -14.14 21.74 -9.62
N ILE A 500 -12.94 21.63 -9.05
CA ILE A 500 -11.73 21.27 -9.80
C ILE A 500 -11.86 19.87 -10.43
N LEU A 501 -12.46 18.89 -9.74
CA LEU A 501 -12.72 17.56 -10.31
C LEU A 501 -13.72 17.63 -11.48
N VAL A 502 -14.78 18.44 -11.35
CA VAL A 502 -15.84 18.61 -12.36
C VAL A 502 -15.30 19.34 -13.60
N GLU A 503 -14.65 20.50 -13.43
CA GLU A 503 -14.10 21.29 -14.54
C GLU A 503 -13.07 20.49 -15.35
N ASN A 504 -12.26 19.65 -14.69
CA ASN A 504 -11.23 18.84 -15.35
C ASN A 504 -11.73 17.48 -15.85
N GLY A 505 -13.02 17.17 -15.71
CA GLY A 505 -13.66 16.01 -16.32
C GLY A 505 -13.42 14.68 -15.61
N VAL A 506 -13.15 14.68 -14.29
CA VAL A 506 -12.95 13.45 -13.49
C VAL A 506 -14.09 12.45 -13.71
N SER A 507 -13.73 11.17 -13.71
CA SER A 507 -14.62 10.07 -14.10
C SER A 507 -15.16 9.32 -12.89
N ILE A 508 -14.26 8.92 -11.98
CA ILE A 508 -14.60 8.18 -10.75
C ILE A 508 -13.71 8.69 -9.60
N VAL A 509 -14.30 8.80 -8.41
CA VAL A 509 -13.61 8.96 -7.12
C VAL A 509 -13.86 7.70 -6.29
N PHE A 510 -12.80 7.09 -5.77
CA PHE A 510 -12.84 5.90 -4.92
C PHE A 510 -12.40 6.24 -3.49
N GLN A 511 -13.21 5.86 -2.50
CA GLN A 511 -12.97 6.07 -1.07
C GLN A 511 -13.07 4.73 -0.29
N GLY A 512 -12.47 4.66 0.90
CA GLY A 512 -12.61 3.59 1.89
C GLY A 512 -13.58 4.00 3.00
N HIS A 513 -13.16 3.82 4.26
CA HIS A 513 -13.74 4.40 5.49
C HIS A 513 -15.11 3.88 5.92
N ASP A 514 -16.10 3.81 5.03
CA ASP A 514 -17.50 3.60 5.45
C ASP A 514 -17.83 2.13 5.77
N HIS A 515 -16.91 1.19 5.55
CA HIS A 515 -17.04 -0.26 5.79
C HIS A 515 -18.12 -0.97 4.94
N LEU A 516 -18.44 -0.47 3.75
CA LEU A 516 -19.54 -0.97 2.91
C LEU A 516 -19.31 -0.67 1.43
N PHE A 517 -20.04 -1.33 0.52
CA PHE A 517 -19.98 -0.94 -0.90
C PHE A 517 -21.04 0.11 -1.24
N THR A 518 -20.60 1.24 -1.78
CA THR A 518 -21.49 2.15 -2.53
C THR A 518 -21.04 2.35 -3.96
N LYS A 519 -22.01 2.65 -4.82
CA LYS A 519 -21.81 3.42 -6.03
C LYS A 519 -22.87 4.51 -6.11
N GLN A 520 -22.47 5.76 -6.33
CA GLN A 520 -23.35 6.91 -6.40
C GLN A 520 -23.04 7.76 -7.64
N ASP A 521 -24.06 8.15 -8.40
CA ASP A 521 -23.90 9.11 -9.51
C ASP A 521 -24.08 10.55 -8.99
N HIS A 522 -23.02 11.35 -8.99
CA HIS A 522 -23.14 12.79 -8.75
C HIS A 522 -23.84 13.47 -9.93
N ILE A 523 -24.64 14.50 -9.66
CA ILE A 523 -25.42 15.20 -10.69
C ILE A 523 -24.53 15.84 -11.77
N ASP A 524 -23.33 16.24 -11.41
CA ASP A 524 -22.28 16.83 -12.27
C ASP A 524 -21.46 15.77 -13.04
N GLY A 525 -21.87 14.49 -13.01
CA GLY A 525 -21.31 13.45 -13.86
C GLY A 525 -19.96 12.89 -13.39
N ILE A 526 -19.72 12.85 -12.09
CA ILE A 526 -18.66 12.08 -11.43
C ILE A 526 -19.32 10.90 -10.72
N VAL A 527 -18.75 9.70 -10.81
CA VAL A 527 -19.18 8.56 -9.98
C VAL A 527 -18.37 8.53 -8.69
N TYR A 528 -19.03 8.47 -7.54
CA TYR A 528 -18.39 8.20 -6.25
C TYR A 528 -18.60 6.74 -5.87
N VAL A 529 -17.57 6.11 -5.29
CA VAL A 529 -17.53 4.68 -4.96
C VAL A 529 -16.87 4.47 -3.60
N THR A 530 -17.64 4.07 -2.59
CA THR A 530 -17.07 3.45 -1.39
C THR A 530 -16.67 2.02 -1.71
N CYS A 531 -15.42 1.67 -1.43
CA CYS A 531 -14.91 0.31 -1.57
C CYS A 531 -15.34 -0.58 -0.39
N PRO A 532 -15.64 -1.86 -0.62
CA PRO A 532 -16.06 -2.77 0.44
C PRO A 532 -14.89 -3.14 1.36
N MET A 533 -15.10 -3.10 2.68
CA MET A 533 -14.19 -3.69 3.65
C MET A 533 -14.08 -5.22 3.41
N PRO A 534 -12.88 -5.80 3.21
CA PRO A 534 -12.72 -7.17 2.70
C PRO A 534 -12.83 -8.23 3.79
N GLY A 535 -12.48 -7.90 5.04
CA GLY A 535 -12.42 -8.84 6.16
C GLY A 535 -13.75 -9.05 6.89
N TYR A 536 -14.69 -8.10 6.78
CA TYR A 536 -15.92 -8.05 7.57
C TYR A 536 -16.86 -9.24 7.33
N ASP A 537 -17.83 -9.44 8.22
CA ASP A 537 -18.84 -10.49 8.06
C ASP A 537 -20.03 -10.05 7.19
N PRO A 538 -20.30 -10.75 6.06
CA PRO A 538 -21.36 -10.35 5.14
C PRO A 538 -22.77 -10.64 5.67
N ASP A 539 -22.91 -11.50 6.68
CA ASP A 539 -24.20 -11.88 7.26
C ASP A 539 -24.59 -11.01 8.48
N GLU A 540 -23.61 -10.41 9.19
CA GLU A 540 -23.87 -9.58 10.38
C GLU A 540 -24.22 -8.11 10.05
N PHE A 541 -23.73 -7.56 8.94
CA PHE A 541 -23.86 -6.16 8.54
C PHE A 541 -25.29 -5.57 8.69
N TRP A 542 -26.33 -6.28 8.22
CA TRP A 542 -27.71 -5.79 8.29
C TRP A 542 -28.39 -5.96 9.67
N GLY A 543 -27.70 -6.59 10.64
CA GLY A 543 -28.22 -6.96 11.95
C GLY A 543 -28.03 -5.92 13.04
N GLY A 544 -26.90 -5.20 13.04
CA GLY A 544 -26.60 -4.11 13.98
C GLY A 544 -26.59 -2.72 13.33
N ASP A 545 -26.13 -2.62 12.10
CA ASP A 545 -25.51 -1.39 11.57
C ASP A 545 -26.45 -0.55 10.67
N GLN A 546 -27.67 -0.26 11.16
CA GLN A 546 -28.68 0.38 10.31
C GLN A 546 -28.43 1.88 10.08
N ASP A 547 -27.79 2.59 11.01
CA ASP A 547 -27.49 4.02 10.88
C ASP A 547 -26.42 4.29 9.78
N ASN A 548 -25.49 3.37 9.53
CA ASN A 548 -24.52 3.50 8.44
C ASN A 548 -25.19 3.55 7.05
N SER A 549 -26.37 2.95 6.88
CA SER A 549 -27.14 3.05 5.64
C SER A 549 -27.77 4.43 5.40
N LEU A 550 -28.00 5.21 6.46
CA LEU A 550 -28.62 6.55 6.40
C LEU A 550 -27.66 7.65 5.92
N SER A 551 -26.36 7.35 5.84
CA SER A 551 -25.35 8.29 5.31
C SER A 551 -25.30 8.31 3.77
N PHE A 552 -26.13 7.50 3.08
CA PHE A 552 -26.07 7.25 1.63
C PHE A 552 -27.42 7.41 0.91
N GLU A 553 -28.30 8.27 1.43
CA GLU A 553 -29.66 8.49 0.93
C GLU A 553 -29.77 9.13 -0.47
N ALA A 554 -28.67 9.53 -1.13
CA ALA A 554 -28.71 10.18 -2.44
C ALA A 554 -29.54 9.37 -3.48
N PRO A 555 -30.42 10.02 -4.26
CA PRO A 555 -31.37 9.36 -5.16
C PRO A 555 -30.74 8.86 -6.48
N ASN A 556 -29.63 8.12 -6.36
CA ASN A 556 -29.02 7.20 -7.33
C ASN A 556 -28.06 6.20 -6.65
N SER A 557 -27.96 6.17 -5.32
CA SER A 557 -27.09 5.26 -4.57
C SER A 557 -27.42 3.79 -4.81
N LYS A 558 -26.39 2.99 -5.12
CA LYS A 558 -26.42 1.53 -4.97
C LYS A 558 -25.59 1.12 -3.75
N LEU A 559 -26.29 0.85 -2.65
CA LEU A 559 -25.72 0.27 -1.43
C LEU A 559 -25.69 -1.26 -1.49
N LEU A 560 -24.63 -1.87 -0.95
CA LEU A 560 -24.50 -3.31 -0.64
C LEU A 560 -23.68 -3.50 0.65
N ALA A 561 -23.79 -4.69 1.24
CA ALA A 561 -22.90 -5.14 2.31
C ALA A 561 -21.43 -5.17 1.85
N PRO A 562 -20.46 -5.15 2.79
CA PRO A 562 -19.04 -5.37 2.54
C PRO A 562 -18.70 -6.85 2.27
N SER A 563 -17.44 -7.22 2.47
CA SER A 563 -16.82 -8.54 2.21
C SER A 563 -16.50 -8.77 0.74
N GLY A 564 -15.44 -8.11 0.26
CA GLY A 564 -14.86 -8.38 -1.06
C GLY A 564 -13.88 -7.30 -1.53
N HIS A 565 -13.73 -7.18 -2.86
CA HIS A 565 -12.84 -6.20 -3.50
C HIS A 565 -13.43 -5.66 -4.80
N LEU A 566 -12.87 -4.57 -5.32
CA LEU A 566 -13.21 -4.09 -6.66
C LEU A 566 -12.18 -4.58 -7.69
N ARG A 567 -12.66 -5.14 -8.80
CA ARG A 567 -11.89 -5.34 -10.02
C ARG A 567 -12.31 -4.28 -11.03
N VAL A 568 -11.37 -3.45 -11.46
CA VAL A 568 -11.60 -2.36 -12.41
C VAL A 568 -10.87 -2.65 -13.71
N LYS A 569 -11.62 -2.77 -14.81
CA LYS A 569 -11.10 -2.97 -16.16
C LYS A 569 -11.14 -1.64 -16.91
N VAL A 570 -10.04 -1.27 -17.56
CA VAL A 570 -9.90 -0.03 -18.35
C VAL A 570 -9.62 -0.37 -19.80
N ALA A 571 -10.34 0.28 -20.72
CA ALA A 571 -10.13 0.24 -22.17
C ALA A 571 -10.31 1.66 -22.76
N GLU A 572 -9.94 1.85 -24.03
CA GLU A 572 -9.86 3.17 -24.69
C GLU A 572 -11.11 4.07 -24.50
N SER A 573 -12.31 3.47 -24.51
CA SER A 573 -13.59 4.19 -24.48
C SER A 573 -14.49 3.87 -23.27
N GLU A 574 -14.09 2.95 -22.39
CA GLU A 574 -14.88 2.55 -21.23
C GLU A 574 -14.04 1.99 -20.05
N ILE A 575 -14.56 2.23 -18.85
CA ILE A 575 -14.13 1.57 -17.61
C ILE A 575 -15.28 0.72 -17.09
N GLU A 576 -15.04 -0.58 -16.89
CA GLU A 576 -15.97 -1.47 -16.19
C GLU A 576 -15.48 -1.71 -14.76
N VAL A 577 -16.29 -1.34 -13.77
CA VAL A 577 -16.05 -1.62 -12.36
C VAL A 577 -16.92 -2.80 -11.94
N ARG A 578 -16.33 -3.79 -11.27
CA ARG A 578 -17.02 -4.95 -10.70
C ARG A 578 -16.69 -5.09 -9.22
N TYR A 579 -17.71 -5.11 -8.37
CA TYR A 579 -17.57 -5.56 -6.98
C TYR A 579 -17.66 -7.10 -6.96
N ILE A 580 -16.59 -7.74 -6.49
CA ILE A 580 -16.42 -9.18 -6.37
C ILE A 580 -16.57 -9.57 -4.89
N LEU A 581 -17.40 -10.57 -4.59
CA LEU A 581 -17.57 -11.09 -3.23
C LEU A 581 -16.38 -11.92 -2.77
N SER A 582 -16.00 -11.76 -1.50
CA SER A 582 -15.12 -12.68 -0.79
C SER A 582 -15.88 -13.41 0.30
N LYS A 583 -15.81 -14.75 0.26
CA LYS A 583 -16.43 -15.61 1.26
C LYS A 583 -15.58 -16.83 1.58
N ILE A 584 -15.57 -17.24 2.85
CA ILE A 584 -14.94 -18.49 3.32
C ILE A 584 -15.98 -19.60 3.48
N GLU A 585 -15.54 -20.85 3.68
CA GLU A 585 -16.41 -22.03 3.82
C GLU A 585 -17.39 -21.95 5.02
N ALA A 586 -17.11 -21.09 6.00
CA ALA A 586 -17.98 -20.84 7.15
C ALA A 586 -19.14 -19.86 6.86
N ASP A 587 -19.04 -19.05 5.80
CA ASP A 587 -20.00 -17.97 5.50
C ASP A 587 -21.28 -18.55 4.89
N SER A 588 -22.41 -17.85 5.06
CA SER A 588 -23.66 -18.31 4.45
C SER A 588 -23.58 -18.29 2.91
N PRO A 589 -24.05 -19.34 2.21
CA PRO A 589 -24.19 -19.31 0.75
C PRO A 589 -25.37 -18.43 0.28
N VAL A 590 -26.13 -17.83 1.20
CA VAL A 590 -27.15 -16.83 0.90
C VAL A 590 -26.47 -15.54 0.42
N ASN A 591 -27.10 -14.81 -0.50
CA ASN A 591 -26.55 -13.59 -1.11
C ASN A 591 -25.25 -13.76 -1.95
N GLY A 592 -24.92 -14.99 -2.37
CA GLY A 592 -23.85 -15.27 -3.34
C GLY A 592 -22.66 -16.03 -2.76
N SER A 593 -21.71 -16.36 -3.65
CA SER A 593 -20.54 -17.22 -3.41
C SER A 593 -19.23 -16.43 -3.51
N ASN A 594 -18.13 -17.02 -3.04
CA ASN A 594 -16.79 -16.44 -3.25
C ASN A 594 -16.47 -16.28 -4.75
N GLY A 595 -16.06 -15.08 -5.16
CA GLY A 595 -15.74 -14.75 -6.55
C GLY A 595 -16.94 -14.35 -7.42
N ASP A 596 -18.17 -14.39 -6.90
CA ASP A 596 -19.36 -13.88 -7.63
C ASP A 596 -19.30 -12.36 -7.76
N ILE A 597 -19.83 -11.83 -8.88
CA ILE A 597 -19.97 -10.39 -9.10
C ILE A 597 -21.27 -9.93 -8.41
N ALA A 598 -21.16 -9.26 -7.26
CA ALA A 598 -22.32 -8.70 -6.55
C ALA A 598 -22.93 -7.49 -7.27
N TYR A 599 -22.08 -6.68 -7.92
CA TYR A 599 -22.51 -5.54 -8.71
C TYR A 599 -21.47 -5.18 -9.79
N SER A 600 -21.93 -4.60 -10.89
CA SER A 600 -21.06 -3.95 -11.86
C SER A 600 -21.72 -2.74 -12.51
N PHE A 601 -20.88 -1.83 -13.00
CA PHE A 601 -21.29 -0.68 -13.79
C PHE A 601 -20.18 -0.30 -14.79
N VAL A 602 -20.55 0.49 -15.79
CA VAL A 602 -19.63 0.96 -16.84
C VAL A 602 -19.68 2.49 -16.90
N VAL A 603 -18.51 3.13 -17.00
CA VAL A 603 -18.35 4.55 -17.27
C VAL A 603 -17.69 4.70 -18.64
N HIS A 604 -18.38 5.33 -19.59
CA HIS A 604 -17.85 5.62 -20.92
C HIS A 604 -17.13 6.98 -20.94
N THR A 605 -16.27 7.20 -21.94
CA THR A 605 -15.63 8.50 -22.14
C THR A 605 -16.65 9.64 -22.36
N LYS A 606 -16.36 10.80 -21.76
CA LYS A 606 -17.11 12.05 -22.00
C LYS A 606 -16.80 12.52 -23.44
N LYS A 607 -17.83 12.94 -24.19
CA LYS A 607 -17.78 13.27 -25.63
C LYS A 607 -17.59 14.75 -25.92
#